data_AF-A0A164L1J6-F1
#
_entry.id   AF-A0A164L1J6-F1
#
_cell.length_a   1.000
_cell.length_b   1.000
_cell.length_c   1.000
_cell.angle_alpha   90.00
_cell.angle_beta   90.00
_cell.angle_gamma   90.00
#
_symmetry.space_group_name_H-M   'P 1'
#
loop_
_entity.id
_entity.type
_entity.pdbx_description
1 polymer ?
#
loop_
_entity_poly.entity_id
_entity_poly.type
_entity_poly.pdbx_seq_one_letter_code
_entity_poly.pdbx_strand_id
1 'polypeptide(L)'
;MRHSGLRLPATAPAGAVLALVWLLLFASPGVAAPGQWVDPAAEARNLLIWSETTKDLVGKLGTGYPARLAAATVDYQRRRLEALRADPERQPNPNSCTLVLTCPIDPEVGIDRWRASGGLAEPVLFTSRSGATLSGTVWATADGPARRPGVVFANGSIVGFEQAYWFLAQALARAGYVVLTYDPQGEGMSDQFGEAPDQLEDAFAGTPLLGFVGPQSLTGALLNGTNRPVGDGLGLGGNGLPFYDGQIDALDFFLSAPDRPYLPRPSRSTGTNHSAKQQRRAAAGTARGYNPLWKLVDDSEIGLAGHSYGAQAASWNGQADHRVRAIVALDSLCLPGPPQDEMLAFATAPVNNILGVQLPALYGFPDRCFGSPNEPPPALTTPALHMTGDYLLAPVPYAQAPDPESKSHASQAYSKAGVDSAAIVLRGGNHIDFADSVGLIPSSLRGRDMATWYTTAWFDKYLRHSPTADAELTDPPWRNDSATAAVDPSGDANAYSYHYLSRLDITRADGTRYRCEDLRAGCA
;
A
#
# COMPACT_ATOMS: atom_id res chain seq x y z
N MET A 1 62.29 -57.52 -2.41
CA MET A 1 61.91 -56.61 -3.52
C MET A 1 60.39 -56.67 -3.68
N ARG A 2 59.71 -55.50 -3.65
CA ARG A 2 58.34 -55.19 -4.14
C ARG A 2 57.17 -55.94 -3.48
N HIS A 3 56.00 -55.39 -3.20
CA HIS A 3 55.47 -54.05 -2.93
C HIS A 3 54.06 -54.32 -2.37
N SER A 4 53.66 -53.61 -1.33
CA SER A 4 52.30 -53.63 -0.78
C SER A 4 51.25 -53.20 -1.83
N GLY A 5 50.08 -53.82 -1.82
CA GLY A 5 48.96 -53.46 -2.70
C GLY A 5 47.61 -53.80 -2.07
N LEU A 6 47.14 -52.92 -1.19
CA LEU A 6 45.74 -52.85 -0.76
C LEU A 6 44.91 -52.42 -1.98
N ARG A 7 43.94 -53.23 -2.43
CA ARG A 7 42.90 -52.82 -3.38
C ARG A 7 41.57 -52.72 -2.64
N LEU A 8 41.15 -51.50 -2.35
CA LEU A 8 39.77 -51.16 -1.98
C LEU A 8 38.85 -51.27 -3.21
N PRO A 9 37.57 -51.62 -3.04
CA PRO A 9 36.62 -51.70 -4.14
C PRO A 9 36.24 -50.29 -4.61
N ALA A 10 36.34 -50.06 -5.92
CA ALA A 10 35.88 -48.85 -6.57
C ALA A 10 34.38 -48.95 -6.87
N THR A 11 33.54 -48.38 -6.02
CA THR A 11 32.18 -47.92 -6.38
C THR A 11 31.68 -46.89 -5.36
N ALA A 12 31.86 -45.60 -5.64
CA ALA A 12 30.98 -44.47 -5.28
C ALA A 12 31.76 -43.17 -5.52
N PRO A 13 31.32 -42.32 -6.48
CA PRO A 13 30.83 -41.01 -6.03
C PRO A 13 29.71 -40.42 -6.91
N ALA A 14 28.89 -41.25 -7.59
CA ALA A 14 27.74 -40.72 -8.33
C ALA A 14 26.56 -40.39 -7.39
N GLY A 15 26.32 -41.21 -6.36
CA GLY A 15 25.21 -41.05 -5.43
C GLY A 15 25.36 -39.85 -4.48
N ALA A 16 26.58 -39.51 -4.05
CA ALA A 16 26.81 -38.38 -3.15
C ALA A 16 26.70 -37.02 -3.87
N VAL A 17 27.12 -36.95 -5.14
CA VAL A 17 27.00 -35.73 -5.96
C VAL A 17 25.55 -35.51 -6.39
N LEU A 18 24.82 -36.57 -6.77
CA LEU A 18 23.38 -36.48 -7.05
C LEU A 18 22.59 -36.16 -5.79
N ALA A 19 22.94 -36.72 -4.62
CA ALA A 19 22.32 -36.37 -3.35
C ALA A 19 22.64 -34.92 -2.92
N LEU A 20 23.85 -34.41 -3.16
CA LEU A 20 24.18 -33.00 -2.91
C LEU A 20 23.43 -32.04 -3.86
N VAL A 21 23.31 -32.40 -5.14
CA VAL A 21 22.54 -31.61 -6.12
C VAL A 21 21.05 -31.68 -5.81
N TRP A 22 20.52 -32.83 -5.37
CA TRP A 22 19.16 -32.95 -4.83
C TRP A 22 18.98 -32.14 -3.53
N LEU A 23 19.92 -32.18 -2.59
CA LEU A 23 19.87 -31.37 -1.37
C LEU A 23 19.96 -29.87 -1.66
N LEU A 24 20.69 -29.44 -2.71
CA LEU A 24 20.75 -28.03 -3.14
C LEU A 24 19.51 -27.59 -3.92
N LEU A 25 18.80 -28.54 -4.56
CA LEU A 25 17.53 -28.26 -5.26
C LEU A 25 16.31 -28.28 -4.32
N PHE A 26 16.41 -28.94 -3.16
CA PHE A 26 15.30 -29.13 -2.21
C PHE A 26 15.56 -28.66 -0.77
N ALA A 27 16.73 -28.08 -0.46
CA ALA A 27 16.89 -27.36 0.79
C ALA A 27 16.00 -26.12 0.75
N SER A 28 15.03 -26.05 1.67
CA SER A 28 14.30 -24.81 1.92
C SER A 28 15.34 -23.72 2.22
N PRO A 29 15.39 -22.62 1.45
CA PRO A 29 16.27 -21.52 1.80
C PRO A 29 15.78 -20.98 3.15
N GLY A 30 16.52 -21.30 4.21
CA GLY A 30 16.45 -20.55 5.46
C GLY A 30 17.06 -19.17 5.22
N VAL A 31 16.74 -18.22 6.09
CA VAL A 31 17.32 -16.87 6.01
C VAL A 31 18.84 -16.98 6.15
N ALA A 32 19.57 -16.64 5.09
CA ALA A 32 21.03 -16.63 5.10
C ALA A 32 21.53 -15.47 5.98
N ALA A 33 22.68 -15.64 6.63
CA ALA A 33 23.23 -14.58 7.47
C ALA A 33 23.63 -13.36 6.62
N PRO A 34 23.50 -12.11 7.13
CA PRO A 34 23.83 -10.90 6.38
C PRO A 34 25.23 -10.97 5.75
N GLY A 35 25.33 -10.59 4.47
CA GLY A 35 26.59 -10.60 3.73
C GLY A 35 27.04 -11.97 3.20
N GLN A 36 26.31 -13.05 3.50
CA GLN A 36 26.53 -14.35 2.83
C GLN A 36 26.08 -14.30 1.37
N TRP A 37 26.74 -15.06 0.49
CA TRP A 37 26.30 -15.17 -0.90
C TRP A 37 24.94 -15.85 -0.99
N VAL A 38 24.03 -15.24 -1.74
CA VAL A 38 22.73 -15.86 -2.07
C VAL A 38 22.97 -16.92 -3.14
N ASP A 39 22.29 -18.06 -3.05
CA ASP A 39 22.28 -19.05 -4.13
C ASP A 39 21.66 -18.42 -5.39
N PRO A 40 22.44 -18.24 -6.49
CA PRO A 40 21.93 -17.63 -7.70
C PRO A 40 20.75 -18.39 -8.33
N ALA A 41 20.68 -19.72 -8.12
CA ALA A 41 19.57 -20.51 -8.64
C ALA A 41 18.28 -20.28 -7.83
N ALA A 42 18.38 -20.17 -6.50
CA ALA A 42 17.26 -19.79 -5.65
C ALA A 42 16.77 -18.37 -5.96
N GLU A 43 17.69 -17.42 -6.11
CA GLU A 43 17.35 -16.04 -6.44
C GLU A 43 16.68 -15.93 -7.82
N ALA A 44 17.18 -16.65 -8.83
CA ALA A 44 16.54 -16.70 -10.14
C ALA A 44 15.10 -17.25 -10.06
N ARG A 45 14.83 -18.25 -9.21
CA ARG A 45 13.46 -18.75 -8.99
C ARG A 45 12.57 -17.72 -8.28
N ASN A 46 13.12 -16.99 -7.32
CA ASN A 46 12.38 -15.93 -6.63
C ASN A 46 12.02 -14.77 -7.56
N LEU A 47 12.93 -14.39 -8.44
CA LEU A 47 12.68 -13.38 -9.47
C LEU A 47 11.58 -13.79 -10.46
N LEU A 48 11.34 -15.09 -10.67
CA LEU A 48 10.27 -15.54 -11.56
C LEU A 48 8.87 -15.30 -10.96
N ILE A 49 8.75 -15.30 -9.62
CA ILE A 49 7.49 -15.01 -8.90
C ILE A 49 6.98 -13.60 -9.25
N TRP A 50 7.90 -12.64 -9.43
CA TRP A 50 7.58 -11.27 -9.83
C TRP A 50 6.79 -11.17 -11.14
N SER A 51 6.84 -12.18 -12.02
CA SER A 51 6.19 -12.16 -13.34
C SER A 51 4.86 -12.90 -13.41
N GLU A 52 4.37 -13.44 -12.29
CA GLU A 52 3.20 -14.33 -12.28
C GLU A 52 1.91 -13.65 -12.74
N THR A 53 1.65 -12.39 -12.34
CA THR A 53 0.45 -11.66 -12.77
C THR A 53 0.45 -11.39 -14.27
N THR A 54 1.62 -11.10 -14.86
CA THR A 54 1.77 -10.96 -16.31
C THR A 54 1.55 -12.29 -17.04
N LYS A 55 2.06 -13.39 -16.47
CA LYS A 55 1.81 -14.74 -17.02
C LYS A 55 0.32 -15.09 -16.99
N ASP A 56 -0.39 -14.76 -15.90
CA ASP A 56 -1.84 -14.92 -15.79
C ASP A 56 -2.59 -14.06 -16.82
N LEU A 57 -2.20 -12.78 -16.99
CA LEU A 57 -2.74 -11.91 -18.03
C LEU A 57 -2.57 -12.49 -19.45
N VAL A 58 -1.38 -13.04 -19.75
CA VAL A 58 -1.11 -13.71 -21.04
C VAL A 58 -2.04 -14.91 -21.22
N GLY A 59 -2.27 -15.70 -20.17
CA GLY A 59 -3.24 -16.81 -20.18
C GLY A 59 -4.66 -16.37 -20.48
N LYS A 60 -5.03 -15.13 -20.13
CA LYS A 60 -6.36 -14.55 -20.36
C LYS A 60 -6.55 -13.95 -21.76
N LEU A 61 -5.54 -13.88 -22.61
CA LEU A 61 -5.63 -13.22 -23.93
C LEU A 61 -6.76 -13.79 -24.83
N GLY A 62 -7.00 -15.10 -24.77
CA GLY A 62 -8.05 -15.78 -25.57
C GLY A 62 -9.46 -15.72 -24.98
N THR A 63 -9.66 -15.13 -23.79
CA THR A 63 -10.92 -15.23 -23.03
C THR A 63 -11.87 -14.05 -23.27
N GLY A 64 -11.50 -13.11 -24.15
CA GLY A 64 -12.19 -11.83 -24.30
C GLY A 64 -11.91 -10.81 -23.17
N TYR A 65 -11.11 -11.19 -22.16
CA TYR A 65 -10.66 -10.27 -21.10
C TYR A 65 -10.00 -8.99 -21.64
N PRO A 66 -9.09 -9.03 -22.64
CA PRO A 66 -8.48 -7.80 -23.17
C PRO A 66 -9.50 -6.78 -23.72
N ALA A 67 -10.57 -7.26 -24.36
CA ALA A 67 -11.62 -6.40 -24.88
C ALA A 67 -12.43 -5.74 -23.74
N ARG A 68 -12.71 -6.49 -22.66
CA ARG A 68 -13.41 -5.97 -21.48
C ARG A 68 -12.55 -4.97 -20.70
N LEU A 69 -11.25 -5.26 -20.53
CA LEU A 69 -10.26 -4.34 -19.96
C LEU A 69 -10.19 -3.04 -20.76
N ALA A 70 -10.09 -3.13 -22.09
CA ALA A 70 -10.08 -1.94 -22.95
C ALA A 70 -11.38 -1.14 -22.83
N ALA A 71 -12.54 -1.81 -22.84
CA ALA A 71 -13.83 -1.14 -22.68
C ALA A 71 -13.96 -0.42 -21.33
N ALA A 72 -13.55 -1.08 -20.24
CA ALA A 72 -13.58 -0.48 -18.90
C ALA A 72 -12.64 0.73 -18.78
N THR A 73 -11.45 0.64 -19.37
CA THR A 73 -10.47 1.75 -19.40
C THR A 73 -10.96 2.93 -20.24
N VAL A 74 -11.58 2.66 -21.39
CA VAL A 74 -12.21 3.72 -22.23
C VAL A 74 -13.39 4.36 -21.50
N ASP A 75 -14.19 3.59 -20.77
CA ASP A 75 -15.28 4.11 -19.95
C ASP A 75 -14.79 5.04 -18.84
N TYR A 76 -13.70 4.68 -18.15
CA TYR A 76 -13.05 5.55 -17.17
C TYR A 76 -12.59 6.88 -17.79
N GLN A 77 -11.89 6.84 -18.93
CA GLN A 77 -11.42 8.06 -19.61
C GLN A 77 -12.57 8.91 -20.16
N ARG A 78 -13.66 8.28 -20.61
CA ARG A 78 -14.89 8.99 -21.01
C ARG A 78 -15.54 9.69 -19.82
N ARG A 79 -15.70 9.03 -18.68
CA ARG A 79 -16.23 9.67 -17.45
C ARG A 79 -15.37 10.84 -17.00
N ARG A 80 -14.05 10.74 -17.15
CA ARG A 80 -13.13 11.86 -16.88
C ARG A 80 -13.41 13.07 -17.78
N LEU A 81 -13.57 12.83 -19.08
CA LEU A 81 -13.91 13.89 -20.04
C LEU A 81 -15.30 14.48 -19.78
N GLU A 82 -16.27 13.66 -19.39
CA GLU A 82 -17.61 14.11 -19.00
C GLU A 82 -17.55 14.98 -17.75
N ALA A 83 -16.76 14.61 -16.73
CA ALA A 83 -16.57 15.42 -15.54
C ALA A 83 -16.02 16.82 -15.88
N LEU A 84 -15.02 16.91 -16.76
CA LEU A 84 -14.47 18.19 -17.25
C LEU A 84 -15.49 19.04 -18.02
N ARG A 85 -16.45 18.41 -18.70
CA ARG A 85 -17.49 19.12 -19.46
C ARG A 85 -18.66 19.55 -18.60
N ALA A 86 -19.06 18.70 -17.64
CA ALA A 86 -20.24 18.90 -16.83
C ALA A 86 -19.98 19.83 -15.63
N ASP A 87 -18.74 19.88 -15.14
CA ASP A 87 -18.35 20.66 -13.97
C ASP A 87 -17.10 21.49 -14.26
N PRO A 88 -17.25 22.78 -14.63
CA PRO A 88 -16.13 23.63 -15.02
C PRO A 88 -15.18 23.98 -13.87
N GLU A 89 -15.57 23.70 -12.61
CA GLU A 89 -14.67 23.85 -11.45
C GLU A 89 -13.72 22.65 -11.29
N ARG A 90 -13.96 21.52 -11.98
CA ARG A 90 -13.11 20.33 -11.93
C ARG A 90 -11.86 20.52 -12.76
N GLN A 91 -10.72 20.15 -12.18
CA GLN A 91 -9.41 20.25 -12.81
C GLN A 91 -8.55 19.00 -12.56
N PRO A 92 -9.01 17.78 -12.87
CA PRO A 92 -8.25 16.55 -12.62
C PRO A 92 -6.94 16.41 -13.41
N ASN A 93 -6.64 17.32 -14.35
CA ASN A 93 -5.48 17.22 -15.23
C ASN A 93 -4.42 18.29 -14.95
N PRO A 94 -3.14 18.00 -15.23
CA PRO A 94 -2.61 16.70 -15.65
C PRO A 94 -2.31 15.77 -14.46
N ASN A 95 -2.42 14.46 -14.64
CA ASN A 95 -1.90 13.46 -13.69
C ASN A 95 -1.47 12.13 -14.36
N SER A 96 -0.99 11.17 -13.55
CA SER A 96 -0.54 9.84 -14.00
C SER A 96 -1.53 9.10 -14.92
N CYS A 97 -2.84 9.22 -14.67
CA CYS A 97 -3.91 8.64 -15.48
C CYS A 97 -4.13 9.33 -16.82
N THR A 98 -3.47 10.45 -17.09
CA THR A 98 -3.48 11.14 -18.39
C THR A 98 -2.13 11.17 -19.08
N LEU A 99 -1.03 11.06 -18.32
CA LEU A 99 0.31 11.23 -18.84
C LEU A 99 1.09 9.92 -19.03
N VAL A 100 0.84 8.88 -18.22
CA VAL A 100 1.73 7.71 -18.17
C VAL A 100 1.06 6.43 -18.65
N LEU A 101 0.03 5.95 -17.95
CA LEU A 101 -0.52 4.58 -18.16
C LEU A 101 -2.01 4.54 -18.46
N THR A 102 -2.69 5.69 -18.54
CA THR A 102 -4.14 5.79 -18.75
C THR A 102 -5.03 5.06 -17.72
N CYS A 103 -4.44 4.58 -16.62
CA CYS A 103 -5.10 3.90 -15.51
C CYS A 103 -5.98 2.73 -15.95
N PRO A 104 -5.37 1.57 -16.29
CA PRO A 104 -6.10 0.40 -16.79
C PRO A 104 -7.06 -0.16 -15.74
N ILE A 105 -8.31 -0.44 -16.13
CA ILE A 105 -9.38 -0.83 -15.20
C ILE A 105 -9.67 -2.33 -15.27
N ASP A 106 -9.49 -3.06 -14.17
CA ASP A 106 -9.96 -4.45 -14.08
C ASP A 106 -11.50 -4.51 -14.25
N PRO A 107 -12.02 -5.17 -15.30
CA PRO A 107 -13.46 -5.30 -15.49
C PRO A 107 -14.15 -6.17 -14.42
N GLU A 108 -13.41 -6.91 -13.58
CA GLU A 108 -13.97 -7.81 -12.56
C GLU A 108 -14.27 -7.13 -11.22
N VAL A 109 -13.78 -5.90 -10.99
CA VAL A 109 -13.99 -5.15 -9.73
C VAL A 109 -14.85 -3.89 -9.90
N GLY A 110 -15.57 -3.76 -11.02
CA GLY A 110 -16.41 -2.58 -11.30
C GLY A 110 -17.62 -2.42 -10.37
N ILE A 111 -18.05 -1.16 -10.17
CA ILE A 111 -19.21 -0.78 -9.34
C ILE A 111 -20.49 -1.53 -9.75
N ASP A 112 -20.78 -1.65 -11.05
CA ASP A 112 -22.00 -2.28 -11.52
C ASP A 112 -22.06 -3.77 -11.16
N ARG A 113 -20.90 -4.45 -11.25
CA ARG A 113 -20.77 -5.85 -10.84
C ARG A 113 -20.90 -6.00 -9.33
N TRP A 114 -20.30 -5.09 -8.56
CA TRP A 114 -20.44 -5.07 -7.11
C TRP A 114 -21.91 -4.89 -6.68
N ARG A 115 -22.61 -3.92 -7.27
CA ARG A 115 -24.06 -3.70 -7.02
C ARG A 115 -24.91 -4.90 -7.42
N ALA A 116 -24.62 -5.52 -8.55
CA ALA A 116 -25.29 -6.74 -8.99
C ALA A 116 -25.11 -7.93 -8.02
N SER A 117 -24.04 -7.91 -7.20
CA SER A 117 -23.79 -8.91 -6.16
C SER A 117 -24.39 -8.58 -4.77
N GLY A 118 -25.21 -7.52 -4.67
CA GLY A 118 -25.80 -7.07 -3.39
C GLY A 118 -24.94 -6.04 -2.64
N GLY A 119 -23.90 -5.52 -3.29
CA GLY A 119 -23.04 -4.47 -2.78
C GLY A 119 -23.67 -3.07 -2.86
N LEU A 120 -23.30 -2.22 -1.92
CA LEU A 120 -23.50 -0.76 -1.96
C LEU A 120 -22.17 -0.11 -2.37
N ALA A 121 -22.23 0.77 -3.36
CA ALA A 121 -21.10 1.60 -3.77
C ALA A 121 -21.64 2.97 -4.14
N GLU A 122 -21.23 3.98 -3.40
CA GLU A 122 -21.67 5.37 -3.59
C GLU A 122 -20.48 6.23 -4.00
N PRO A 123 -20.38 6.61 -5.29
CA PRO A 123 -19.41 7.62 -5.73
C PRO A 123 -19.66 8.94 -5.01
N VAL A 124 -18.58 9.58 -4.54
CA VAL A 124 -18.62 10.82 -3.78
C VAL A 124 -17.60 11.81 -4.34
N LEU A 125 -17.97 13.10 -4.25
CA LEU A 125 -17.07 14.22 -4.49
C LEU A 125 -17.13 15.12 -3.26
N PHE A 126 -15.98 15.60 -2.78
CA PHE A 126 -15.89 16.50 -1.63
C PHE A 126 -14.66 17.41 -1.76
N THR A 127 -14.72 18.61 -1.20
CA THR A 127 -13.64 19.59 -1.29
C THR A 127 -12.55 19.31 -0.24
N SER A 128 -11.27 19.31 -0.62
CA SER A 128 -10.15 19.27 0.31
C SER A 128 -9.87 20.64 0.92
N ARG A 129 -8.98 20.69 1.92
CA ARG A 129 -8.52 21.94 2.56
C ARG A 129 -7.75 22.89 1.66
N SER A 130 -7.22 22.44 0.53
CA SER A 130 -6.63 23.31 -0.50
C SER A 130 -7.70 23.91 -1.43
N GLY A 131 -8.95 23.46 -1.30
CA GLY A 131 -10.05 23.81 -2.20
C GLY A 131 -10.17 22.89 -3.42
N ALA A 132 -9.32 21.87 -3.59
CA ALA A 132 -9.47 20.90 -4.70
C ALA A 132 -10.71 20.03 -4.51
N THR A 133 -11.33 19.53 -5.59
CA THR A 133 -12.40 18.53 -5.47
C THR A 133 -11.79 17.13 -5.52
N LEU A 134 -11.93 16.38 -4.43
CA LEU A 134 -11.51 14.99 -4.34
C LEU A 134 -12.63 14.04 -4.79
N SER A 135 -12.24 12.93 -5.40
CA SER A 135 -13.10 11.86 -5.88
C SER A 135 -12.89 10.59 -5.08
N GLY A 136 -13.97 9.89 -4.76
CA GLY A 136 -13.89 8.59 -4.11
C GLY A 136 -15.17 7.79 -4.20
N THR A 137 -15.20 6.65 -3.51
CA THR A 137 -16.35 5.75 -3.42
C THR A 137 -16.48 5.19 -2.01
N VAL A 138 -17.70 5.21 -1.47
CA VAL A 138 -18.03 4.55 -0.21
C VAL A 138 -18.63 3.18 -0.49
N TRP A 139 -18.00 2.13 0.04
CA TRP A 139 -18.34 0.72 -0.16
C TRP A 139 -18.94 0.12 1.10
N ALA A 140 -19.98 -0.69 0.94
CA ALA A 140 -20.54 -1.54 1.99
C ALA A 140 -21.32 -2.69 1.34
N THR A 141 -21.78 -3.67 2.12
CA THR A 141 -22.82 -4.62 1.70
C THR A 141 -24.20 -4.14 2.13
N ALA A 142 -25.25 -4.47 1.37
CA ALA A 142 -26.63 -4.18 1.80
C ALA A 142 -26.96 -4.92 3.11
N ASP A 143 -26.56 -6.19 3.20
CA ASP A 143 -26.72 -7.02 4.39
C ASP A 143 -25.60 -6.80 5.40
N GLY A 144 -25.89 -7.06 6.68
CA GLY A 144 -24.94 -6.96 7.79
C GLY A 144 -25.46 -6.07 8.93
N PRO A 145 -24.63 -5.85 9.97
CA PRO A 145 -25.01 -5.02 11.11
C PRO A 145 -25.41 -3.59 10.70
N ALA A 146 -26.28 -2.96 11.49
CA ALA A 146 -26.77 -1.60 11.23
C ALA A 146 -25.67 -0.53 11.36
N ARG A 147 -24.68 -0.79 12.22
CA ARG A 147 -23.46 0.03 12.43
C ARG A 147 -22.27 -0.91 12.31
N ARG A 148 -21.23 -0.46 11.62
CA ARG A 148 -20.09 -1.26 11.19
C ARG A 148 -18.82 -0.42 11.29
N PRO A 149 -17.68 -1.01 11.69
CA PRO A 149 -16.43 -0.29 11.67
C PRO A 149 -16.10 0.29 10.30
N GLY A 150 -15.43 1.43 10.33
CA GLY A 150 -15.11 2.22 9.17
C GLY A 150 -13.64 2.14 8.79
N VAL A 151 -13.32 2.12 7.49
CA VAL A 151 -11.95 2.18 6.98
C VAL A 151 -11.83 3.27 5.93
N VAL A 152 -10.83 4.16 6.07
CA VAL A 152 -10.44 5.09 5.00
C VAL A 152 -9.15 4.59 4.37
N PHE A 153 -9.19 4.35 3.06
CA PHE A 153 -8.07 3.85 2.28
C PHE A 153 -7.55 4.93 1.32
N ALA A 154 -6.26 5.27 1.44
CA ALA A 154 -5.56 6.19 0.54
C ALA A 154 -4.69 5.42 -0.46
N ASN A 155 -4.83 5.67 -1.76
CA ASN A 155 -3.94 5.07 -2.76
C ASN A 155 -2.51 5.62 -2.70
N GLY A 156 -1.60 4.93 -3.40
CA GLY A 156 -0.22 5.36 -3.60
C GLY A 156 -0.04 6.41 -4.70
N SER A 157 1.15 7.01 -4.75
CA SER A 157 1.54 7.94 -5.81
C SER A 157 2.23 7.20 -6.96
N ILE A 158 1.79 7.46 -8.20
CA ILE A 158 2.20 6.78 -9.44
C ILE A 158 1.62 5.36 -9.57
N VAL A 159 0.80 5.15 -10.60
CA VAL A 159 0.02 3.90 -10.84
C VAL A 159 -0.99 3.56 -9.73
N GLY A 160 -0.94 4.25 -8.59
CA GLY A 160 -1.99 4.24 -7.58
C GLY A 160 -3.09 5.22 -7.97
N PHE A 161 -4.28 4.68 -8.20
CA PHE A 161 -5.53 5.39 -8.37
C PHE A 161 -6.61 4.53 -7.72
N GLU A 162 -7.72 5.13 -7.33
CA GLU A 162 -8.74 4.53 -6.48
C GLU A 162 -9.14 3.10 -6.93
N GLN A 163 -9.39 2.92 -8.24
CA GLN A 163 -9.86 1.66 -8.82
C GLN A 163 -8.86 0.51 -8.67
N ALA A 164 -7.56 0.80 -8.58
CA ALA A 164 -6.53 -0.22 -8.37
C ALA A 164 -6.66 -0.91 -6.99
N TYR A 165 -7.43 -0.33 -6.05
CA TYR A 165 -7.63 -0.85 -4.69
C TYR A 165 -9.07 -1.28 -4.42
N TRP A 166 -9.96 -1.25 -5.42
CA TRP A 166 -11.36 -1.66 -5.27
C TRP A 166 -11.49 -3.14 -4.87
N PHE A 167 -10.54 -4.00 -5.24
CA PHE A 167 -10.54 -5.40 -4.80
C PHE A 167 -10.49 -5.52 -3.26
N LEU A 168 -9.64 -4.71 -2.62
CA LEU A 168 -9.48 -4.69 -1.16
C LEU A 168 -10.68 -4.04 -0.49
N ALA A 169 -11.19 -2.93 -1.03
CA ALA A 169 -12.39 -2.27 -0.52
C ALA A 169 -13.61 -3.19 -0.55
N GLN A 170 -13.81 -3.94 -1.63
CA GLN A 170 -14.89 -4.92 -1.73
C GLN A 170 -14.69 -6.12 -0.81
N ALA A 171 -13.45 -6.58 -0.61
CA ALA A 171 -13.16 -7.65 0.33
C ALA A 171 -13.47 -7.24 1.78
N LEU A 172 -13.04 -6.04 2.20
CA LEU A 172 -13.37 -5.47 3.50
C LEU A 172 -14.88 -5.21 3.62
N ALA A 173 -15.54 -4.67 2.60
CA ALA A 173 -17.00 -4.50 2.62
C ALA A 173 -17.73 -5.84 2.82
N ARG A 174 -17.28 -6.92 2.15
CA ARG A 174 -17.79 -8.29 2.37
C ARG A 174 -17.49 -8.82 3.78
N ALA A 175 -16.37 -8.41 4.37
CA ALA A 175 -16.04 -8.69 5.76
C ALA A 175 -16.85 -7.83 6.76
N GLY A 176 -17.75 -6.98 6.30
CA GLY A 176 -18.68 -6.23 7.16
C GLY A 176 -18.18 -4.86 7.58
N TYR A 177 -17.26 -4.27 6.83
CA TYR A 177 -16.81 -2.88 7.00
C TYR A 177 -17.59 -1.91 6.11
N VAL A 178 -17.57 -0.62 6.46
CA VAL A 178 -17.80 0.47 5.50
C VAL A 178 -16.44 1.03 5.11
N VAL A 179 -16.16 1.13 3.82
CA VAL A 179 -14.84 1.57 3.32
C VAL A 179 -14.99 2.81 2.47
N LEU A 180 -14.21 3.86 2.74
CA LEU A 180 -14.01 4.96 1.80
C LEU A 180 -12.67 4.76 1.09
N THR A 181 -12.71 4.51 -0.21
CA THR A 181 -11.55 4.71 -1.10
C THR A 181 -11.65 6.09 -1.73
N TYR A 182 -10.55 6.78 -1.91
CA TYR A 182 -10.52 8.07 -2.59
C TYR A 182 -9.18 8.27 -3.27
N ASP A 183 -9.16 9.13 -4.29
CA ASP A 183 -7.96 9.65 -4.90
C ASP A 183 -7.49 10.90 -4.12
N PRO A 184 -6.26 10.93 -3.58
CA PRO A 184 -5.60 12.15 -3.14
C PRO A 184 -5.59 13.22 -4.22
N GLN A 185 -5.44 14.49 -3.83
CA GLN A 185 -5.32 15.57 -4.80
C GLN A 185 -4.19 15.26 -5.79
N GLY A 186 -4.47 15.42 -7.08
CA GLY A 186 -3.55 15.10 -8.16
C GLY A 186 -3.46 13.64 -8.58
N GLU A 187 -4.14 12.72 -7.90
CA GLU A 187 -4.25 11.32 -8.35
C GLU A 187 -5.60 11.03 -9.00
N GLY A 188 -5.64 9.95 -9.79
CA GLY A 188 -6.88 9.38 -10.33
C GLY A 188 -7.87 10.43 -10.85
N MET A 189 -9.09 10.45 -10.33
CA MET A 189 -10.15 11.38 -10.71
C MET A 189 -10.19 12.67 -9.88
N SER A 190 -9.35 12.82 -8.85
CA SER A 190 -9.30 14.05 -8.06
C SER A 190 -8.68 15.20 -8.82
N ASP A 191 -9.07 16.43 -8.46
CA ASP A 191 -8.52 17.64 -9.04
C ASP A 191 -7.00 17.72 -8.80
N GLN A 192 -6.25 18.25 -9.77
CA GLN A 192 -4.82 18.50 -9.66
C GLN A 192 -4.54 19.76 -8.82
N PHE A 193 -5.42 20.76 -8.94
CA PHE A 193 -5.24 22.08 -8.36
C PHE A 193 -6.34 22.42 -7.35
N GLY A 194 -5.96 23.18 -6.32
CA GLY A 194 -6.86 23.75 -5.33
C GLY A 194 -7.61 25.00 -5.81
N GLU A 195 -8.26 25.69 -4.88
CA GLU A 195 -8.88 27.01 -5.12
C GLU A 195 -7.99 28.15 -4.61
N ALA A 196 -8.12 29.35 -5.17
CA ALA A 196 -7.37 30.52 -4.71
C ALA A 196 -7.58 30.78 -3.21
N PRO A 197 -6.52 31.08 -2.44
CA PRO A 197 -5.11 31.28 -2.84
C PRO A 197 -4.22 30.01 -2.77
N ASP A 198 -4.81 28.83 -2.55
CA ASP A 198 -4.11 27.58 -2.20
C ASP A 198 -4.00 26.62 -3.39
N GLN A 199 -4.08 27.12 -4.62
CA GLN A 199 -4.18 26.28 -5.83
C GLN A 199 -3.04 25.26 -5.94
N LEU A 200 -1.88 25.60 -5.39
CA LEU A 200 -0.68 24.80 -5.51
C LEU A 200 -0.22 24.15 -4.19
N GLU A 201 -0.96 24.33 -3.08
CA GLU A 201 -0.58 23.77 -1.77
C GLU A 201 -0.41 22.25 -1.85
N ASP A 202 -1.37 21.58 -2.47
CA ASP A 202 -1.48 20.13 -2.58
C ASP A 202 -1.41 19.66 -4.06
N ALA A 203 -0.86 20.47 -4.95
CA ALA A 203 -0.74 20.12 -6.35
C ALA A 203 0.50 19.25 -6.63
N PHE A 204 0.50 18.58 -7.78
CA PHE A 204 1.65 17.83 -8.33
C PHE A 204 2.03 16.52 -7.63
N ALA A 205 1.17 15.99 -6.76
CA ALA A 205 1.20 14.56 -6.48
C ALA A 205 0.94 13.76 -7.77
N GLY A 206 1.58 12.60 -7.92
CA GLY A 206 1.31 11.67 -9.02
C GLY A 206 1.85 12.09 -10.38
N THR A 207 2.64 13.17 -10.45
CA THR A 207 3.28 13.65 -11.67
C THR A 207 4.80 13.60 -11.54
N PRO A 208 5.43 12.41 -11.67
CA PRO A 208 6.89 12.29 -11.68
C PRO A 208 7.49 13.27 -12.70
N LEU A 209 8.62 13.89 -12.36
CA LEU A 209 9.30 14.96 -13.10
C LEU A 209 8.60 16.33 -13.18
N LEU A 210 7.28 16.46 -13.05
CA LEU A 210 6.65 17.80 -12.93
C LEU A 210 6.79 18.36 -11.50
N GLY A 211 7.07 17.51 -10.51
CA GLY A 211 7.49 17.94 -9.17
C GLY A 211 8.69 18.89 -9.16
N PHE A 212 9.58 18.83 -10.18
CA PHE A 212 10.74 19.74 -10.33
C PHE A 212 10.37 21.22 -10.50
N VAL A 213 9.13 21.53 -10.90
CA VAL A 213 8.65 22.91 -11.09
C VAL A 213 7.53 23.28 -10.11
N GLY A 214 7.14 22.36 -9.22
CA GLY A 214 6.11 22.59 -8.20
C GLY A 214 6.55 23.61 -7.14
N PRO A 215 5.63 24.31 -6.47
CA PRO A 215 5.93 25.39 -5.51
C PRO A 215 6.82 24.97 -4.35
N GLN A 216 6.74 23.68 -4.01
CA GLN A 216 7.43 23.10 -2.88
C GLN A 216 8.86 22.63 -3.23
N SER A 217 9.19 22.53 -4.52
CA SER A 217 10.56 22.28 -4.98
C SER A 217 11.50 23.43 -4.63
N LEU A 218 12.80 23.13 -4.53
CA LEU A 218 13.84 24.14 -4.35
C LEU A 218 13.71 25.28 -5.39
N THR A 219 13.35 24.93 -6.63
CA THR A 219 13.12 25.89 -7.73
C THR A 219 11.81 26.66 -7.57
N GLY A 220 10.72 26.02 -7.13
CA GLY A 220 9.44 26.66 -6.88
C GLY A 220 9.44 27.61 -5.68
N ALA A 221 10.14 27.25 -4.61
CA ALA A 221 10.32 28.10 -3.42
C ALA A 221 11.13 29.37 -3.76
N LEU A 222 12.13 29.26 -4.64
CA LEU A 222 12.90 30.39 -5.17
C LEU A 222 12.06 31.33 -6.06
N LEU A 223 11.08 30.79 -6.80
CA LEU A 223 10.22 31.57 -7.69
C LEU A 223 9.01 32.20 -6.97
N ASN A 224 8.48 31.57 -5.92
CA ASN A 224 7.29 32.04 -5.20
C ASN A 224 7.59 32.91 -3.95
N GLY A 225 8.86 33.17 -3.62
CA GLY A 225 9.24 34.08 -2.53
C GLY A 225 8.84 33.60 -1.13
N THR A 226 8.40 32.34 -0.99
CA THR A 226 8.05 31.72 0.28
C THR A 226 9.29 31.05 0.88
N ASN A 227 9.77 31.55 2.02
CA ASN A 227 10.90 30.99 2.81
C ASN A 227 10.62 29.62 3.45
N ARG A 228 9.71 28.81 2.90
CA ARG A 228 9.35 27.50 3.44
C ARG A 228 9.35 26.46 2.32
N PRO A 229 10.43 25.65 2.19
CA PRO A 229 10.29 24.37 1.54
C PRO A 229 9.42 23.51 2.45
N VAL A 230 8.16 23.28 2.05
CA VAL A 230 7.30 22.26 2.66
C VAL A 230 7.04 21.27 1.54
N GLY A 231 7.85 20.21 1.37
CA GLY A 231 7.57 19.09 0.46
C GLY A 231 8.51 18.87 -0.74
N ASP A 232 9.22 17.74 -0.70
CA ASP A 232 9.44 16.67 -1.70
C ASP A 232 9.64 16.97 -3.20
N GLY A 233 10.09 18.17 -3.57
CA GLY A 233 10.21 18.56 -4.99
C GLY A 233 11.24 17.82 -5.86
N LEU A 234 11.88 16.75 -5.36
CA LEU A 234 12.85 15.95 -6.11
C LEU A 234 12.50 14.43 -6.20
N GLY A 235 11.31 14.01 -5.73
CA GLY A 235 10.91 12.59 -5.62
C GLY A 235 10.17 11.97 -6.83
N LEU A 236 9.90 10.66 -6.74
CA LEU A 236 9.13 9.92 -7.75
C LEU A 236 7.64 10.29 -7.68
N GLY A 237 7.06 10.42 -6.47
CA GLY A 237 5.64 10.72 -6.28
C GLY A 237 5.26 12.20 -6.27
N GLY A 238 6.23 13.12 -6.15
CA GLY A 238 5.98 14.56 -6.14
C GLY A 238 5.62 15.09 -4.75
N ASN A 239 4.58 15.92 -4.64
CA ASN A 239 4.15 16.51 -3.37
C ASN A 239 3.50 15.44 -2.46
N GLY A 240 4.03 15.25 -1.25
CA GLY A 240 3.51 14.29 -0.28
C GLY A 240 2.29 14.76 0.53
N LEU A 241 2.11 16.08 0.73
CA LEU A 241 1.03 16.64 1.55
C LEU A 241 -0.38 16.16 1.16
N PRO A 242 -0.75 16.03 -0.13
CA PRO A 242 -2.05 15.52 -0.57
C PRO A 242 -2.47 14.19 0.05
N PHE A 243 -1.52 13.32 0.36
CA PHE A 243 -1.81 12.02 0.96
C PHE A 243 -2.13 12.16 2.45
N TYR A 244 -1.32 12.94 3.18
CA TYR A 244 -1.55 13.20 4.61
C TYR A 244 -2.84 13.99 4.82
N ASP A 245 -3.02 15.08 4.07
CA ASP A 245 -4.13 16.00 4.24
C ASP A 245 -5.42 15.46 3.65
N GLY A 246 -5.32 14.87 2.45
CA GLY A 246 -6.44 14.21 1.81
C GLY A 246 -7.00 13.07 2.65
N GLN A 247 -6.16 12.30 3.37
CA GLN A 247 -6.68 11.17 4.18
C GLN A 247 -7.44 11.66 5.40
N ILE A 248 -7.00 12.76 6.01
CA ILE A 248 -7.71 13.40 7.12
C ILE A 248 -8.99 14.10 6.64
N ASP A 249 -8.95 14.77 5.50
CA ASP A 249 -10.14 15.39 4.90
C ASP A 249 -11.16 14.31 4.49
N ALA A 250 -10.69 13.19 3.94
CA ALA A 250 -11.50 12.02 3.64
C ALA A 250 -12.09 11.39 4.91
N LEU A 251 -11.33 11.31 6.01
CA LEU A 251 -11.83 10.86 7.31
C LEU A 251 -12.92 11.80 7.86
N ASP A 252 -12.72 13.11 7.78
CA ASP A 252 -13.72 14.10 8.19
C ASP A 252 -15.00 14.01 7.34
N PHE A 253 -14.86 13.81 6.02
CA PHE A 253 -15.98 13.54 5.13
C PHE A 253 -16.67 12.22 5.47
N PHE A 254 -15.90 11.15 5.69
CA PHE A 254 -16.43 9.82 5.96
C PHE A 254 -17.29 9.76 7.22
N LEU A 255 -16.92 10.52 8.24
CA LEU A 255 -17.65 10.63 9.51
C LEU A 255 -18.77 11.68 9.47
N SER A 256 -18.95 12.42 8.39
CA SER A 256 -20.00 13.44 8.30
C SER A 256 -21.40 12.85 8.16
N ALA A 257 -22.42 13.60 8.58
CA ALA A 257 -23.83 13.21 8.60
C ALA A 257 -24.73 14.43 8.26
N PRO A 258 -26.04 14.26 8.01
CA PRO A 258 -26.93 15.38 7.67
C PRO A 258 -26.97 16.51 8.71
N ASP A 259 -26.86 16.17 10.00
CA ASP A 259 -26.82 17.10 11.13
C ASP A 259 -25.42 17.65 11.43
N ARG A 260 -24.37 17.00 10.91
CA ARG A 260 -22.99 17.46 10.89
C ARG A 260 -22.40 17.35 9.48
N PRO A 261 -22.79 18.26 8.56
CA PRO A 261 -22.28 18.24 7.18
C PRO A 261 -20.76 18.38 7.14
N TYR A 262 -20.15 17.80 6.11
CA TYR A 262 -18.72 17.91 5.88
C TYR A 262 -18.32 19.34 5.53
N LEU A 263 -17.28 19.81 6.20
CA LEU A 263 -16.58 21.06 5.92
C LEU A 263 -15.07 20.75 5.89
N PRO A 264 -14.33 21.16 4.85
CA PRO A 264 -12.89 20.97 4.81
C PRO A 264 -12.21 21.71 5.96
N ARG A 265 -11.08 21.18 6.42
CA ARG A 265 -10.18 21.92 7.31
C ARG A 265 -9.65 23.17 6.59
N PRO A 266 -9.17 24.19 7.32
CA PRO A 266 -8.46 25.30 6.71
C PRO A 266 -7.17 24.81 6.03
N SER A 267 -6.78 25.49 4.95
CA SER A 267 -5.49 25.30 4.27
C SER A 267 -4.33 25.37 5.27
N ARG A 268 -3.32 24.51 5.08
CA ARG A 268 -2.10 24.54 5.90
C ARG A 268 -1.24 25.77 5.63
N SER A 269 -1.16 26.20 4.37
CA SER A 269 -0.21 27.24 3.96
C SER A 269 -0.72 28.66 4.23
N THR A 270 -2.03 28.90 4.04
CA THR A 270 -2.62 30.23 4.20
C THR A 270 -3.66 30.34 5.31
N GLY A 271 -4.19 29.20 5.79
CA GLY A 271 -5.30 29.20 6.74
C GLY A 271 -6.65 29.54 6.11
N THR A 272 -6.74 29.61 4.78
CA THR A 272 -8.00 29.88 4.07
C THR A 272 -9.01 28.77 4.33
N ASN A 273 -10.27 29.15 4.52
CA ASN A 273 -11.37 28.20 4.74
C ASN A 273 -12.21 28.03 3.45
N HIS A 274 -12.13 26.84 2.86
CA HIS A 274 -12.86 26.49 1.63
C HIS A 274 -14.26 25.90 1.87
N SER A 275 -14.81 26.04 3.08
CA SER A 275 -16.18 25.61 3.44
C SER A 275 -17.26 26.19 2.53
N ALA A 276 -17.10 27.44 2.09
CA ALA A 276 -18.07 28.10 1.20
C ALA A 276 -18.17 27.40 -0.17
N LYS A 277 -17.04 26.91 -0.71
CA LYS A 277 -17.03 26.09 -1.93
C LYS A 277 -17.73 24.75 -1.70
N GLN A 278 -17.35 24.03 -0.64
CA GLN A 278 -17.97 22.73 -0.31
C GLN A 278 -19.50 22.84 -0.19
N GLN A 279 -20.00 23.84 0.55
CA GLN A 279 -21.44 24.05 0.74
C GLN A 279 -22.15 24.40 -0.56
N ARG A 280 -21.58 25.28 -1.39
CA ARG A 280 -22.12 25.61 -2.72
C ARG A 280 -22.22 24.39 -3.61
N ARG A 281 -21.18 23.56 -3.68
CA ARG A 281 -21.15 22.35 -4.50
C ARG A 281 -22.14 21.30 -3.99
N ALA A 282 -22.27 21.15 -2.67
CA ALA A 282 -23.27 20.28 -2.06
C ALA A 282 -24.71 20.74 -2.41
N ALA A 283 -24.99 22.04 -2.33
CA ALA A 283 -26.29 22.60 -2.69
C ALA A 283 -26.61 22.46 -4.18
N ALA A 284 -25.60 22.52 -5.05
CA ALA A 284 -25.72 22.30 -6.49
C ALA A 284 -25.78 20.81 -6.90
N GLY A 285 -25.54 19.88 -5.97
CA GLY A 285 -25.47 18.45 -6.26
C GLY A 285 -24.18 18.00 -6.98
N THR A 286 -23.18 18.87 -7.09
CA THR A 286 -21.86 18.58 -7.70
C THR A 286 -20.81 18.13 -6.68
N ALA A 287 -21.18 18.10 -5.39
CA ALA A 287 -20.47 17.42 -4.31
C ALA A 287 -21.46 16.79 -3.34
N ARG A 288 -20.98 15.92 -2.46
CA ARG A 288 -21.75 15.38 -1.34
C ARG A 288 -21.54 16.25 -0.12
N GLY A 289 -22.64 16.72 0.48
CA GLY A 289 -22.60 17.46 1.74
C GLY A 289 -22.23 16.59 2.94
N TYR A 290 -22.40 15.27 2.84
CA TYR A 290 -22.01 14.30 3.86
C TYR A 290 -21.86 12.90 3.26
N ASN A 291 -21.32 11.94 4.03
CA ASN A 291 -21.21 10.54 3.62
C ASN A 291 -22.61 9.92 3.36
N PRO A 292 -22.93 9.47 2.14
CA PRO A 292 -24.26 8.92 1.83
C PRO A 292 -24.59 7.64 2.62
N LEU A 293 -23.58 6.90 3.09
CA LEU A 293 -23.73 5.70 3.90
C LEU A 293 -23.47 5.95 5.40
N TRP A 294 -23.53 7.19 5.87
CA TRP A 294 -23.23 7.59 7.27
C TRP A 294 -23.96 6.74 8.33
N LYS A 295 -25.18 6.28 8.03
CA LYS A 295 -25.96 5.46 8.97
C LYS A 295 -25.27 4.14 9.30
N LEU A 296 -24.49 3.60 8.37
CA LEU A 296 -23.79 2.34 8.51
C LEU A 296 -22.46 2.46 9.27
N VAL A 297 -21.87 3.65 9.36
CA VAL A 297 -20.51 3.83 9.92
C VAL A 297 -20.57 3.92 11.44
N ASP A 298 -19.93 3.00 12.14
CA ASP A 298 -19.57 3.18 13.55
C ASP A 298 -18.34 4.11 13.64
N ASP A 299 -18.55 5.30 14.19
CA ASP A 299 -17.52 6.34 14.30
C ASP A 299 -16.59 6.16 15.50
N SER A 300 -16.81 5.12 16.33
CA SER A 300 -15.93 4.75 17.43
C SER A 300 -14.84 3.75 17.03
N GLU A 301 -15.04 3.05 15.91
CA GLU A 301 -14.19 1.97 15.40
C GLU A 301 -13.69 2.29 13.99
N ILE A 302 -12.64 3.12 13.90
CA ILE A 302 -12.09 3.60 12.62
C ILE A 302 -10.66 3.13 12.39
N GLY A 303 -10.42 2.56 11.21
CA GLY A 303 -9.09 2.23 10.71
C GLY A 303 -8.65 3.17 9.59
N LEU A 304 -7.33 3.39 9.51
CA LEU A 304 -6.70 3.99 8.34
C LEU A 304 -5.86 2.95 7.62
N ALA A 305 -5.96 2.93 6.29
CA ALA A 305 -5.12 2.11 5.44
C ALA A 305 -4.59 2.92 4.26
N GLY A 306 -3.50 2.46 3.68
CA GLY A 306 -3.07 2.97 2.40
C GLY A 306 -1.88 2.22 1.82
N HIS A 307 -1.56 2.56 0.58
CA HIS A 307 -0.43 2.00 -0.16
C HIS A 307 0.59 3.07 -0.50
N SER A 308 1.90 2.78 -0.47
CA SER A 308 2.96 3.74 -0.84
C SER A 308 2.88 5.04 -0.03
N TYR A 309 2.82 6.21 -0.66
CA TYR A 309 2.51 7.48 0.01
C TYR A 309 1.24 7.44 0.88
N GLY A 310 0.21 6.70 0.47
CA GLY A 310 -0.98 6.45 1.29
C GLY A 310 -0.67 5.63 2.56
N ALA A 311 0.32 4.74 2.51
CA ALA A 311 0.81 4.01 3.68
C ALA A 311 1.60 4.94 4.61
N GLN A 312 2.40 5.86 4.06
CA GLN A 312 3.09 6.90 4.84
C GLN A 312 2.08 7.80 5.57
N ALA A 313 1.04 8.24 4.85
CA ALA A 313 -0.06 9.00 5.42
C ALA A 313 -0.78 8.22 6.52
N ALA A 314 -1.15 6.95 6.30
CA ALA A 314 -1.82 6.12 7.30
C ALA A 314 -0.95 5.95 8.56
N SER A 315 0.36 5.75 8.38
CA SER A 315 1.34 5.61 9.45
C SER A 315 1.44 6.87 10.33
N TRP A 316 1.39 8.06 9.74
CA TRP A 316 1.44 9.32 10.48
C TRP A 316 0.09 9.69 11.08
N ASN A 317 -0.94 9.73 10.25
CA ASN A 317 -2.27 10.20 10.61
C ASN A 317 -2.93 9.28 11.65
N GLY A 318 -2.71 7.96 11.55
CA GLY A 318 -3.26 7.04 12.53
C GLY A 318 -2.64 7.17 13.92
N GLN A 319 -1.45 7.76 14.03
CA GLN A 319 -0.82 8.11 15.31
C GLN A 319 -1.25 9.50 15.80
N ALA A 320 -1.52 10.43 14.87
CA ALA A 320 -1.89 11.80 15.19
C ALA A 320 -3.39 11.96 15.53
N ASP A 321 -4.27 11.18 14.91
CA ASP A 321 -5.71 11.34 15.02
C ASP A 321 -6.34 10.33 15.98
N HIS A 322 -6.78 10.82 17.14
CA HIS A 322 -7.36 10.04 18.24
C HIS A 322 -8.63 9.22 17.87
N ARG A 323 -9.25 9.50 16.72
CA ARG A 323 -10.40 8.73 16.21
C ARG A 323 -9.97 7.37 15.65
N VAL A 324 -8.70 7.22 15.29
CA VAL A 324 -8.17 6.01 14.66
C VAL A 324 -7.80 4.98 15.72
N ARG A 325 -8.11 3.72 15.45
CA ARG A 325 -7.89 2.57 16.33
C ARG A 325 -6.93 1.53 15.74
N ALA A 326 -6.73 1.53 14.42
CA ALA A 326 -5.83 0.60 13.75
C ALA A 326 -5.29 1.17 12.44
N ILE A 327 -4.04 0.80 12.12
CA ILE A 327 -3.34 1.22 10.91
C ILE A 327 -2.95 -0.02 10.09
N VAL A 328 -3.14 0.06 8.76
CA VAL A 328 -2.55 -0.88 7.80
C VAL A 328 -1.75 -0.11 6.75
N ALA A 329 -0.44 -0.34 6.73
CA ALA A 329 0.50 0.30 5.82
C ALA A 329 1.02 -0.72 4.81
N LEU A 330 0.58 -0.58 3.56
CA LEU A 330 1.00 -1.41 2.43
C LEU A 330 2.19 -0.71 1.74
N ASP A 331 3.40 -1.19 1.99
CA ASP A 331 4.65 -0.78 1.36
C ASP A 331 4.93 0.74 1.37
N SER A 332 5.28 1.33 2.51
CA SER A 332 5.71 0.68 3.76
C SER A 332 5.19 1.39 5.01
N LEU A 333 5.26 0.72 6.17
CA LEU A 333 5.02 1.36 7.47
C LEU A 333 6.21 2.27 7.81
N CYS A 334 5.93 3.50 8.25
CA CYS A 334 6.97 4.45 8.64
C CYS A 334 6.86 4.91 10.10
N LEU A 335 7.97 5.42 10.61
CA LEU A 335 8.08 6.08 11.90
C LEU A 335 7.92 7.59 11.72
N PRO A 336 6.96 8.22 12.42
CA PRO A 336 6.87 9.68 12.44
C PRO A 336 8.20 10.31 12.87
N GLY A 337 8.55 11.41 12.22
CA GLY A 337 9.81 12.12 12.43
C GLY A 337 9.77 13.52 11.81
N PRO A 338 10.90 14.25 11.87
CA PRO A 338 11.02 15.50 11.13
C PRO A 338 10.74 15.30 9.63
N PRO A 339 10.17 16.29 8.92
CA PRO A 339 9.93 16.19 7.48
C PRO A 339 11.20 15.83 6.72
N GLN A 340 11.09 14.83 5.86
CA GLN A 340 12.16 14.38 4.99
C GLN A 340 11.66 14.35 3.55
N ASP A 341 12.47 14.90 2.64
CA ASP A 341 12.23 14.83 1.19
C ASP A 341 12.29 13.38 0.71
N GLU A 342 11.34 12.98 -0.14
CA GLU A 342 11.25 11.63 -0.73
C GLU A 342 12.58 11.15 -1.34
N MET A 343 13.22 11.95 -2.21
CA MET A 343 14.45 11.54 -2.87
C MET A 343 15.58 11.32 -1.86
N LEU A 344 15.67 12.21 -0.87
CA LEU A 344 16.63 12.05 0.22
C LEU A 344 16.32 10.80 1.06
N ALA A 345 15.04 10.53 1.34
CA ALA A 345 14.59 9.36 2.09
C ALA A 345 14.99 8.06 1.38
N PHE A 346 14.71 7.95 0.08
CA PHE A 346 15.14 6.78 -0.70
C PHE A 346 16.66 6.70 -0.88
N ALA A 347 17.35 7.82 -1.03
CA ALA A 347 18.82 7.84 -1.16
C ALA A 347 19.54 7.47 0.15
N THR A 348 18.86 7.56 1.29
CA THR A 348 19.40 7.25 2.62
C THR A 348 18.73 6.04 3.27
N ALA A 349 17.84 5.35 2.54
CA ALA A 349 17.13 4.19 3.05
C ALA A 349 18.13 3.10 3.51
N PRO A 350 17.85 2.45 4.65
CA PRO A 350 18.73 1.41 5.16
C PRO A 350 18.72 0.23 4.19
N VAL A 351 19.84 0.03 3.50
CA VAL A 351 20.06 -1.14 2.64
C VAL A 351 21.40 -1.77 2.93
N ASN A 352 21.50 -3.02 2.49
CA ASN A 352 22.72 -3.78 2.62
C ASN A 352 23.83 -3.24 1.76
N ASN A 353 25.03 -3.42 2.31
CA ASN A 353 26.26 -3.06 1.66
C ASN A 353 26.68 -4.23 0.75
N ILE A 354 26.55 -4.05 -0.57
CA ILE A 354 26.99 -5.02 -1.57
C ILE A 354 28.43 -4.68 -1.94
N LEU A 355 29.40 -5.50 -1.52
CA LEU A 355 30.83 -5.33 -1.86
C LEU A 355 31.43 -3.95 -1.49
N GLY A 356 30.95 -3.30 -0.43
CA GLY A 356 31.38 -1.94 -0.06
C GLY A 356 30.49 -0.82 -0.59
N VAL A 357 29.48 -1.12 -1.42
CA VAL A 357 28.56 -0.16 -2.03
C VAL A 357 27.12 -0.37 -1.52
N GLN A 358 26.53 0.66 -0.95
CA GLN A 358 25.08 0.69 -0.68
C GLN A 358 24.35 1.23 -1.91
N LEU A 359 23.23 0.60 -2.28
CA LEU A 359 22.35 1.06 -3.36
C LEU A 359 20.91 1.30 -2.84
N PRO A 360 20.69 2.30 -1.96
CA PRO A 360 19.41 2.53 -1.28
C PRO A 360 18.21 2.59 -2.21
N ALA A 361 18.33 3.37 -3.28
CA ALA A 361 17.28 3.57 -4.28
C ALA A 361 16.87 2.30 -5.07
N LEU A 362 17.61 1.19 -4.94
CA LEU A 362 17.27 -0.08 -5.60
C LEU A 362 16.56 -1.08 -4.67
N TYR A 363 16.76 -0.98 -3.35
CA TYR A 363 16.40 -2.06 -2.42
C TYR A 363 15.61 -1.62 -1.18
N GLY A 364 15.70 -0.37 -0.76
CA GLY A 364 15.21 0.07 0.55
C GLY A 364 14.01 1.00 0.45
N PHE A 365 13.02 0.76 1.31
CA PHE A 365 12.11 1.82 1.73
C PHE A 365 12.68 2.51 2.98
N PRO A 366 12.52 3.83 3.09
CA PRO A 366 12.86 4.55 4.32
C PRO A 366 11.99 4.09 5.48
N ASP A 367 12.59 4.00 6.67
CA ASP A 367 11.88 3.69 7.92
C ASP A 367 11.19 4.94 8.52
N ARG A 368 11.52 6.13 8.02
CA ARG A 368 10.91 7.42 8.41
C ARG A 368 9.88 7.88 7.40
N CYS A 369 8.85 8.55 7.90
CA CYS A 369 7.82 9.12 7.05
C CYS A 369 8.41 10.29 6.24
N PHE A 370 8.38 10.15 4.91
CA PHE A 370 8.76 11.21 3.96
C PHE A 370 7.53 11.95 3.47
N GLY A 371 7.70 13.18 3.01
CA GLY A 371 6.60 14.04 2.56
C GLY A 371 5.60 14.42 3.66
N SER A 372 5.97 14.16 4.92
CA SER A 372 5.13 14.43 6.07
C SER A 372 4.97 15.94 6.30
N PRO A 373 3.84 16.38 6.88
CA PRO A 373 3.67 17.78 7.23
C PRO A 373 4.74 18.25 8.22
N ASN A 374 5.07 19.53 8.17
CA ASN A 374 6.01 20.17 9.10
C ASN A 374 5.36 20.44 10.46
N GLU A 375 5.08 19.36 11.17
CA GLU A 375 4.44 19.33 12.48
C GLU A 375 5.25 18.46 13.45
N PRO A 376 5.08 18.63 14.77
CA PRO A 376 5.67 17.73 15.74
C PRO A 376 5.24 16.28 15.46
N PRO A 377 6.19 15.33 15.37
CA PRO A 377 5.85 13.95 15.06
C PRO A 377 4.99 13.34 16.19
N PRO A 378 3.86 12.69 15.87
CA PRO A 378 3.03 12.04 16.86
C PRO A 378 3.75 10.88 17.54
N ALA A 379 3.33 10.57 18.77
CA ALA A 379 3.81 9.41 19.51
C ALA A 379 3.18 8.12 18.96
N LEU A 380 3.92 7.01 19.03
CA LEU A 380 3.41 5.69 18.68
C LEU A 380 2.45 5.20 19.77
N THR A 381 1.17 5.11 19.43
CA THR A 381 0.07 4.73 20.33
C THR A 381 -0.95 3.79 19.65
N THR A 382 -1.07 3.84 18.32
CA THR A 382 -2.05 3.07 17.55
C THR A 382 -1.41 1.81 16.95
N PRO A 383 -2.02 0.62 17.11
CA PRO A 383 -1.54 -0.62 16.48
C PRO A 383 -1.37 -0.50 14.96
N ALA A 384 -0.26 -1.01 14.44
CA ALA A 384 0.03 -0.95 13.00
C ALA A 384 0.53 -2.26 12.38
N LEU A 385 -0.05 -2.61 11.24
CA LEU A 385 0.40 -3.66 10.35
C LEU A 385 1.23 -3.07 9.21
N HIS A 386 2.42 -3.60 9.01
CA HIS A 386 3.27 -3.38 7.85
C HIS A 386 3.17 -4.58 6.90
N MET A 387 3.01 -4.33 5.61
CA MET A 387 3.23 -5.34 4.56
C MET A 387 4.14 -4.80 3.47
N THR A 388 5.11 -5.59 3.00
CA THR A 388 6.06 -5.21 1.95
C THR A 388 6.54 -6.44 1.17
N GLY A 389 7.16 -6.26 0.01
CA GLY A 389 7.74 -7.35 -0.80
C GLY A 389 9.22 -7.58 -0.54
N ASP A 390 9.81 -8.55 -1.25
CA ASP A 390 11.27 -8.74 -1.32
C ASP A 390 11.96 -7.57 -2.03
N TYR A 391 11.34 -7.07 -3.09
CA TYR A 391 11.90 -6.09 -4.01
C TYR A 391 11.17 -4.74 -3.92
N LEU A 392 11.74 -3.70 -4.52
CA LEU A 392 11.13 -2.37 -4.62
C LEU A 392 10.14 -2.31 -5.80
N LEU A 393 10.44 -1.60 -6.89
CA LEU A 393 9.60 -1.54 -8.10
C LEU A 393 10.07 -2.53 -9.18
N ALA A 394 11.34 -2.45 -9.55
CA ALA A 394 11.99 -3.40 -10.44
C ALA A 394 12.82 -4.37 -9.60
N PRO A 395 12.78 -5.68 -9.91
CA PRO A 395 13.49 -6.64 -9.09
C PRO A 395 14.99 -6.60 -9.44
N VAL A 396 15.81 -6.22 -8.47
CA VAL A 396 17.26 -6.30 -8.56
C VAL A 396 17.71 -7.54 -7.77
N PRO A 397 18.42 -8.51 -8.39
CA PRO A 397 18.83 -9.72 -7.70
C PRO A 397 19.77 -9.44 -6.53
N TYR A 398 19.54 -10.12 -5.41
CA TYR A 398 20.46 -10.08 -4.29
C TYR A 398 21.71 -10.94 -4.56
N ALA A 399 22.87 -10.30 -4.66
CA ALA A 399 24.15 -11.00 -4.71
C ALA A 399 24.56 -11.53 -3.32
N GLN A 400 24.29 -10.73 -2.29
CA GLN A 400 24.52 -11.07 -0.89
C GLN A 400 23.23 -10.94 -0.10
N ALA A 401 23.06 -11.81 0.89
CA ALA A 401 21.89 -11.85 1.75
C ALA A 401 21.75 -10.52 2.49
N PRO A 402 20.55 -9.92 2.44
CA PRO A 402 20.31 -8.69 3.14
C PRO A 402 20.28 -8.90 4.66
N ASP A 403 20.45 -7.81 5.42
CA ASP A 403 19.97 -7.68 6.79
C ASP A 403 18.48 -8.05 6.84
N PRO A 404 18.16 -9.21 7.44
CA PRO A 404 16.83 -9.77 7.36
C PRO A 404 15.80 -8.99 8.18
N GLU A 405 16.24 -8.16 9.13
CA GLU A 405 15.34 -7.36 9.97
C GLU A 405 15.04 -5.98 9.38
N SER A 406 15.76 -5.55 8.33
CA SER A 406 15.70 -4.17 7.84
C SER A 406 14.29 -3.73 7.40
N LYS A 407 13.48 -4.64 6.85
CA LYS A 407 12.06 -4.39 6.48
C LYS A 407 11.09 -4.48 7.66
N SER A 408 11.56 -4.84 8.84
CA SER A 408 10.75 -4.96 10.07
C SER A 408 11.06 -3.88 11.11
N HIS A 409 12.09 -3.04 10.90
CA HIS A 409 12.54 -2.02 11.85
C HIS A 409 11.42 -1.09 12.36
N ALA A 410 10.55 -0.59 11.48
CA ALA A 410 9.44 0.25 11.89
C ALA A 410 8.49 -0.50 12.84
N SER A 411 8.12 -1.74 12.51
CA SER A 411 7.29 -2.58 13.38
C SER A 411 7.98 -2.87 14.72
N GLN A 412 9.28 -3.18 14.72
CA GLN A 412 10.03 -3.37 15.97
C GLN A 412 10.04 -2.12 16.86
N ALA A 413 10.10 -0.93 16.28
CA ALA A 413 10.03 0.33 17.03
C ALA A 413 8.64 0.56 17.66
N TYR A 414 7.55 0.17 16.97
CA TYR A 414 6.20 0.17 17.55
C TYR A 414 6.11 -0.80 18.73
N SER A 415 6.56 -2.04 18.56
CA SER A 415 6.65 -3.04 19.64
C SER A 415 7.44 -2.52 20.85
N LYS A 416 8.57 -1.85 20.61
CA LYS A 416 9.39 -1.24 21.67
C LYS A 416 8.67 -0.12 22.42
N ALA A 417 7.75 0.59 21.76
CA ALA A 417 6.88 1.59 22.37
C ALA A 417 5.70 0.96 23.14
N GLY A 418 5.59 -0.37 23.18
CA GLY A 418 4.47 -1.08 23.83
C GLY A 418 3.21 -1.12 22.96
N VAL A 419 3.33 -0.85 21.66
CA VAL A 419 2.23 -0.86 20.70
C VAL A 419 2.25 -2.16 19.90
N ASP A 420 1.08 -2.78 19.73
CA ASP A 420 0.94 -3.98 18.92
C ASP A 420 1.35 -3.71 17.47
N SER A 421 2.12 -4.61 16.87
CA SER A 421 2.58 -4.44 15.50
C SER A 421 2.87 -5.74 14.79
N ALA A 422 2.91 -5.67 13.46
CA ALA A 422 3.29 -6.76 12.58
C ALA A 422 4.08 -6.23 11.39
N ALA A 423 4.97 -7.06 10.83
CA ALA A 423 5.55 -6.84 9.51
C ALA A 423 5.52 -8.13 8.69
N ILE A 424 4.79 -8.13 7.59
CA ILE A 424 4.64 -9.27 6.69
C ILE A 424 5.43 -8.98 5.41
N VAL A 425 6.42 -9.81 5.12
CA VAL A 425 7.26 -9.66 3.93
C VAL A 425 6.98 -10.79 2.94
N LEU A 426 6.49 -10.40 1.76
CA LEU A 426 6.06 -11.31 0.71
C LEU A 426 7.25 -11.79 -0.12
N ARG A 427 7.31 -13.10 -0.32
CA ARG A 427 8.31 -13.73 -1.17
C ARG A 427 8.11 -13.34 -2.63
N GLY A 428 9.19 -12.92 -3.29
CA GLY A 428 9.17 -12.50 -4.70
C GLY A 428 8.33 -11.25 -4.96
N GLY A 429 7.70 -10.69 -3.92
CA GLY A 429 6.83 -9.54 -4.00
C GLY A 429 7.59 -8.25 -4.20
N ASN A 430 6.88 -7.22 -4.59
CA ASN A 430 7.34 -5.88 -4.87
C ASN A 430 6.23 -4.86 -4.57
N HIS A 431 6.50 -3.58 -4.85
CA HIS A 431 5.57 -2.48 -4.59
C HIS A 431 4.18 -2.68 -5.22
N ILE A 432 4.11 -3.34 -6.37
CA ILE A 432 2.88 -3.48 -7.15
C ILE A 432 1.98 -4.60 -6.64
N ASP A 433 2.45 -5.47 -5.73
CA ASP A 433 1.67 -6.55 -5.15
C ASP A 433 0.41 -6.09 -4.39
N PHE A 434 0.37 -4.82 -4.00
CA PHE A 434 -0.71 -4.23 -3.22
C PHE A 434 -1.72 -3.45 -4.08
N ALA A 435 -1.50 -3.36 -5.39
CA ALA A 435 -2.36 -2.66 -6.33
C ALA A 435 -2.78 -3.57 -7.50
N ASP A 436 -3.99 -3.36 -8.03
CA ASP A 436 -4.44 -4.06 -9.22
C ASP A 436 -3.90 -3.38 -10.49
N SER A 437 -2.74 -3.85 -10.94
CA SER A 437 -2.13 -3.43 -12.21
C SER A 437 -2.69 -4.16 -13.43
N VAL A 438 -3.72 -5.01 -13.25
CA VAL A 438 -4.26 -5.98 -14.22
C VAL A 438 -3.21 -6.90 -14.85
N GLY A 439 -2.03 -7.03 -14.23
CA GLY A 439 -0.89 -7.80 -14.74
C GLY A 439 -0.05 -7.08 -15.81
N LEU A 440 -0.35 -5.79 -16.10
CA LEU A 440 0.44 -4.97 -17.02
C LEU A 440 1.77 -4.52 -16.39
N ILE A 441 1.76 -4.27 -15.09
CA ILE A 441 3.00 -4.13 -14.31
C ILE A 441 3.19 -5.42 -13.52
N PRO A 442 4.29 -6.15 -13.71
CA PRO A 442 4.45 -7.47 -13.11
C PRO A 442 4.54 -7.43 -11.57
N SER A 443 3.92 -8.42 -10.94
CA SER A 443 3.95 -8.69 -9.50
C SER A 443 3.65 -10.17 -9.20
N SER A 444 3.75 -10.57 -7.93
CA SER A 444 3.35 -11.93 -7.54
C SER A 444 1.84 -12.09 -7.66
N LEU A 445 1.38 -13.31 -7.96
CA LEU A 445 -0.06 -13.57 -8.05
C LEU A 445 -0.72 -13.61 -6.67
N ARG A 446 0.03 -13.99 -5.65
CA ARG A 446 -0.48 -14.21 -4.29
C ARG A 446 -0.44 -12.96 -3.41
N GLY A 447 0.24 -11.89 -3.83
CA GLY A 447 0.44 -10.73 -2.97
C GLY A 447 -0.84 -10.01 -2.59
N ARG A 448 -1.78 -9.87 -3.51
CA ARG A 448 -3.12 -9.30 -3.24
C ARG A 448 -3.93 -10.16 -2.28
N ASP A 449 -3.79 -11.47 -2.34
CA ASP A 449 -4.49 -12.39 -1.44
C ASP A 449 -3.96 -12.26 -0.01
N MET A 450 -2.63 -12.21 0.15
CA MET A 450 -1.97 -11.96 1.44
C MET A 450 -2.36 -10.58 2.00
N ALA A 451 -2.30 -9.54 1.17
CA ALA A 451 -2.68 -8.18 1.57
C ALA A 451 -4.12 -8.13 2.07
N THR A 452 -5.04 -8.78 1.35
CA THR A 452 -6.46 -8.86 1.73
C THR A 452 -6.65 -9.61 3.04
N TRP A 453 -6.01 -10.77 3.21
CA TRP A 453 -6.10 -11.57 4.43
C TRP A 453 -5.64 -10.80 5.66
N TYR A 454 -4.41 -10.30 5.63
CA TYR A 454 -3.83 -9.63 6.79
C TYR A 454 -4.49 -8.31 7.11
N THR A 455 -4.87 -7.52 6.11
CA THR A 455 -5.65 -6.28 6.33
C THR A 455 -6.96 -6.59 7.04
N THR A 456 -7.68 -7.63 6.57
CA THR A 456 -8.96 -8.03 7.16
C THR A 456 -8.76 -8.54 8.59
N ALA A 457 -7.86 -9.50 8.81
CA ALA A 457 -7.59 -10.06 10.13
C ALA A 457 -7.09 -9.00 11.15
N TRP A 458 -6.30 -8.02 10.68
CA TRP A 458 -5.83 -6.92 11.52
C TRP A 458 -6.99 -6.01 11.96
N PHE A 459 -7.84 -5.57 11.03
CA PHE A 459 -9.00 -4.79 11.40
C PHE A 459 -10.03 -5.61 12.20
N ASP A 460 -10.11 -6.92 11.96
CA ASP A 460 -10.98 -7.80 12.73
C ASP A 460 -10.59 -7.84 14.19
N LYS A 461 -9.28 -7.81 14.46
CA LYS A 461 -8.74 -7.75 15.80
C LYS A 461 -9.04 -6.41 16.48
N TYR A 462 -8.71 -5.29 15.84
CA TYR A 462 -8.68 -3.99 16.53
C TYR A 462 -9.93 -3.13 16.36
N LEU A 463 -10.78 -3.42 15.37
CA LEU A 463 -12.00 -2.66 15.10
C LEU A 463 -13.26 -3.48 15.34
N ARG A 464 -13.31 -4.73 14.84
CA ARG A 464 -14.47 -5.61 15.09
C ARG A 464 -14.39 -6.36 16.42
N HIS A 465 -13.21 -6.43 17.02
CA HIS A 465 -12.93 -7.25 18.21
C HIS A 465 -13.38 -8.71 18.01
N SER A 466 -13.13 -9.26 16.82
CA SER A 466 -13.55 -10.61 16.44
C SER A 466 -12.86 -11.65 17.32
N PRO A 467 -13.60 -12.64 17.87
CA PRO A 467 -13.01 -13.70 18.69
C PRO A 467 -12.08 -14.65 17.89
N THR A 468 -12.13 -14.62 16.55
CA THR A 468 -11.27 -15.46 15.68
C THR A 468 -10.02 -14.74 15.20
N ALA A 469 -9.91 -13.41 15.37
CA ALA A 469 -8.87 -12.62 14.75
C ALA A 469 -7.45 -12.98 15.23
N ASP A 470 -7.30 -13.39 16.49
CA ASP A 470 -6.00 -13.87 16.99
C ASP A 470 -5.54 -15.12 16.25
N ALA A 471 -6.44 -16.06 15.94
CA ALA A 471 -6.09 -17.26 15.18
C ALA A 471 -5.79 -16.93 13.72
N GLU A 472 -6.57 -16.03 13.10
CA GLU A 472 -6.37 -15.58 11.72
C GLU A 472 -5.02 -14.87 11.50
N LEU A 473 -4.51 -14.19 12.52
CA LEU A 473 -3.18 -13.54 12.50
C LEU A 473 -2.04 -14.51 12.84
N THR A 474 -2.25 -15.43 13.80
CA THR A 474 -1.16 -16.25 14.37
C THR A 474 -0.98 -17.61 13.71
N ASP A 475 -2.01 -18.18 13.07
CA ASP A 475 -1.94 -19.43 12.31
C ASP A 475 -2.53 -19.28 10.89
N PRO A 476 -1.99 -18.38 10.07
CA PRO A 476 -2.46 -18.19 8.71
C PRO A 476 -1.93 -19.30 7.77
N PRO A 477 -2.59 -19.52 6.61
CA PRO A 477 -2.22 -20.62 5.70
C PRO A 477 -0.89 -20.41 4.96
N TRP A 478 -0.29 -19.21 5.03
CA TRP A 478 0.80 -18.77 4.14
C TRP A 478 2.14 -19.50 4.29
N ARG A 479 2.33 -20.28 5.35
CA ARG A 479 3.51 -21.18 5.47
C ARG A 479 3.38 -22.44 4.63
N ASN A 480 2.15 -22.87 4.32
CA ASN A 480 1.84 -24.11 3.63
C ASN A 480 0.57 -23.94 2.77
N ASP A 481 0.62 -23.01 1.82
CA ASP A 481 -0.49 -22.69 0.94
C ASP A 481 -0.36 -23.44 -0.40
N SER A 482 -1.28 -24.36 -0.66
CA SER A 482 -1.31 -25.13 -1.90
C SER A 482 -1.46 -24.27 -3.15
N ALA A 483 -2.13 -23.11 -3.05
CA ALA A 483 -2.30 -22.21 -4.19
C ALA A 483 -1.00 -21.46 -4.50
N THR A 484 -0.22 -21.09 -3.47
CA THR A 484 1.17 -20.60 -3.64
C THR A 484 2.03 -21.67 -4.32
N ALA A 485 2.02 -22.91 -3.82
CA ALA A 485 2.81 -23.99 -4.42
C ALA A 485 2.45 -24.26 -5.89
N ALA A 486 1.19 -24.06 -6.28
CA ALA A 486 0.74 -24.31 -7.65
C ALA A 486 1.30 -23.33 -8.68
N VAL A 487 1.68 -22.12 -8.25
CA VAL A 487 2.21 -21.06 -9.13
C VAL A 487 3.70 -20.82 -8.94
N ASP A 488 4.24 -21.14 -7.76
CA ASP A 488 5.65 -21.00 -7.42
C ASP A 488 6.53 -21.86 -8.37
N PRO A 489 7.58 -21.29 -8.99
CA PRO A 489 8.46 -22.01 -9.92
C PRO A 489 9.18 -23.23 -9.33
N SER A 490 9.34 -23.30 -8.01
CA SER A 490 9.90 -24.44 -7.27
C SER A 490 8.85 -25.35 -6.63
N GLY A 491 7.57 -24.99 -6.68
CA GLY A 491 6.51 -25.70 -5.94
C GLY A 491 6.56 -25.48 -4.43
N ASP A 492 7.23 -24.42 -3.95
CA ASP A 492 7.26 -24.10 -2.52
C ASP A 492 5.93 -23.48 -2.08
N ALA A 493 5.34 -24.03 -1.03
CA ALA A 493 4.06 -23.61 -0.48
C ALA A 493 4.16 -22.39 0.47
N ASN A 494 5.38 -21.94 0.79
CA ASN A 494 5.62 -20.87 1.75
C ASN A 494 5.78 -19.52 1.05
N ALA A 495 4.81 -18.62 1.29
CA ALA A 495 4.70 -17.31 0.67
C ALA A 495 5.49 -16.20 1.38
N TYR A 496 6.08 -16.46 2.55
CA TYR A 496 6.92 -15.49 3.24
C TYR A 496 8.31 -15.41 2.62
N SER A 497 8.88 -14.22 2.57
CA SER A 497 10.24 -13.98 2.13
C SER A 497 11.25 -14.89 2.83
N TYR A 498 12.25 -15.37 2.08
CA TYR A 498 13.43 -16.01 2.66
C TYR A 498 14.60 -15.03 2.87
N HIS A 499 14.49 -13.79 2.37
CA HIS A 499 15.48 -12.73 2.56
C HIS A 499 15.23 -11.94 3.84
N TYR A 500 13.96 -11.66 4.13
CA TYR A 500 13.54 -10.80 5.22
C TYR A 500 12.57 -11.54 6.15
N LEU A 501 12.69 -11.25 7.43
CA LEU A 501 11.88 -11.87 8.46
C LEU A 501 10.52 -11.19 8.55
N SER A 502 9.47 -12.01 8.45
CA SER A 502 8.12 -11.59 8.80
C SER A 502 7.89 -11.79 10.30
N ARG A 503 7.30 -10.81 10.97
CA ARG A 503 7.09 -10.78 12.42
C ARG A 503 5.65 -10.42 12.81
N LEU A 504 5.25 -10.88 13.99
CA LEU A 504 4.00 -10.53 14.66
C LEU A 504 4.24 -10.37 16.16
N ASP A 505 3.87 -9.24 16.73
CA ASP A 505 4.00 -8.95 18.14
C ASP A 505 2.76 -8.21 18.65
N ILE A 506 1.81 -8.97 19.19
CA ILE A 506 0.45 -8.53 19.50
C ILE A 506 0.02 -8.99 20.89
N THR A 507 -0.92 -8.26 21.47
CA THR A 507 -1.61 -8.64 22.70
C THR A 507 -2.87 -9.39 22.31
N ARG A 508 -2.99 -10.66 22.72
CA ARG A 508 -4.18 -11.49 22.46
C ARG A 508 -5.38 -11.04 23.29
N ALA A 509 -6.56 -11.49 22.91
CA ALA A 509 -7.81 -11.18 23.59
C ALA A 509 -7.83 -11.61 25.07
N ASP A 510 -7.04 -12.62 25.44
CA ASP A 510 -6.86 -13.08 26.82
C ASP A 510 -5.84 -12.25 27.63
N GLY A 511 -5.27 -11.20 27.02
CA GLY A 511 -4.25 -10.33 27.61
C GLY A 511 -2.83 -10.88 27.53
N THR A 512 -2.62 -12.08 26.97
CA THR A 512 -1.27 -12.64 26.80
C THR A 512 -0.56 -12.02 25.60
N ARG A 513 0.76 -11.87 25.69
CA ARG A 513 1.58 -11.41 24.56
C ARG A 513 1.89 -12.58 23.63
N TYR A 514 1.63 -12.42 22.34
CA TYR A 514 2.14 -13.29 21.29
C TYR A 514 3.27 -12.58 20.56
N ARG A 515 4.43 -13.22 20.50
CA ARG A 515 5.61 -12.69 19.82
C ARG A 515 6.22 -13.76 18.92
N CYS A 516 6.33 -13.45 17.64
CA CYS A 516 6.97 -14.27 16.63
C CYS A 516 7.81 -13.38 15.73
N GLU A 517 9.11 -13.62 15.69
CA GLU A 517 10.05 -12.82 14.88
C GLU A 517 10.41 -13.51 13.56
N ASP A 518 9.92 -14.74 13.33
CA ASP A 518 10.09 -15.47 12.07
C ASP A 518 8.84 -16.31 11.75
N LEU A 519 7.87 -15.69 11.06
CA LEU A 519 6.67 -16.39 10.59
C LEU A 519 6.98 -17.43 9.51
N ARG A 520 8.12 -17.37 8.82
CA ARG A 520 8.47 -18.36 7.79
C ARG A 520 8.86 -19.69 8.44
N ALA A 521 9.74 -19.64 9.45
CA ALA A 521 10.17 -20.81 10.21
C ALA A 521 9.12 -21.31 11.23
N GLY A 522 8.24 -20.41 11.69
CA GLY A 522 7.24 -20.69 12.70
C GLY A 522 7.61 -20.16 14.09
N CYS A 523 6.62 -20.08 14.96
CA CYS A 523 6.67 -19.28 16.19
C CYS A 523 6.89 -20.11 17.46
N ALA A 524 7.88 -21.01 17.43
CA ALA A 524 8.15 -21.98 18.50
C ALA A 524 8.65 -21.34 19.81
#